data_AF-A0A7W6JCJ9-F1
#
_entry.id   AF-A0A7W6JCJ9-F1
#
_cell.length_a   1.000
_cell.length_b   1.000
_cell.length_c   1.000
_cell.angle_alpha   90.00
_cell.angle_beta   90.00
_cell.angle_gamma   90.00
#
_symmetry.space_group_name_H-M   'P 1'
#
loop_
_entity.id
_entity.type
_entity.pdbx_description
1 polymer ?
#
loop_
_entity_poly.entity_id
_entity_poly.type
_entity_poly.pdbx_seq_one_letter_code
_entity_poly.pdbx_strand_id
1 'polypeptide(L)'
;MAEWFNADGRLNADAFPGWQEIATFRQEQAAYWQSLGESELSHGAAVLVENQQAGLRTLNQQVVRMQQQGQHYNQAAQHMARMFDSSEGELIGTGSKLQETRKEIANILSESAALFYIGLKRGALTLGDARDRDDILGALWEVAPALSETSALAERLKMERENARSTVRQVTAEAAAKAELADQEWRRLVHEAQRTAARWAVRRNWLWRKESRNWRDRHAASEASIKTVEATYKEHMGLAAPVDYWKNKAAQHKESEFWTRLWVLIFFPAALAGMAYAFNETGVSLINAAKEAQVPGAPPFPNAIFIVASAGLASCAGLVFWAGRLLTKLYLSQHHLRQDAEERATMTETYLALIENSAASTEDRQVILNALFRNTPDGIVKEDGGLDPSIAAALGKFLAKP
;
A
#
# COMPACT_ATOMS: atom_id res chain seq x y z
N MET A 1 -42.10 75.90 58.43
CA MET A 1 -40.93 74.99 58.34
C MET A 1 -40.06 75.28 57.10
N ALA A 2 -39.84 76.55 56.75
CA ALA A 2 -39.00 76.96 55.60
C ALA A 2 -37.94 77.99 56.03
N GLU A 3 -37.60 78.03 57.31
CA GLU A 3 -36.68 79.04 57.87
C GLU A 3 -35.22 78.54 57.95
N TRP A 4 -35.00 77.22 57.82
CA TRP A 4 -33.68 76.60 58.02
C TRP A 4 -32.88 76.35 56.73
N PHE A 5 -33.54 76.31 55.57
CA PHE A 5 -32.92 75.97 54.29
C PHE A 5 -32.96 77.16 53.33
N ASN A 6 -31.89 77.36 52.58
CA ASN A 6 -31.85 78.33 51.48
C ASN A 6 -32.74 77.86 50.32
N ALA A 7 -33.04 78.76 49.38
CA ALA A 7 -33.83 78.46 48.17
C ALA A 7 -33.25 77.29 47.35
N ASP A 8 -31.93 77.05 47.46
CA ASP A 8 -31.23 75.94 46.80
C ASP A 8 -31.32 74.61 47.57
N GLY A 9 -32.09 74.55 48.66
CA GLY A 9 -32.32 73.35 49.47
C GLY A 9 -31.16 72.95 50.38
N ARG A 10 -30.14 73.81 50.51
CA ARG A 10 -29.00 73.62 51.45
C ARG A 10 -29.33 74.24 52.80
N LEU A 11 -28.89 73.60 53.88
CA LEU A 11 -29.10 74.12 55.23
C LEU A 11 -28.35 75.45 55.40
N ASN A 12 -29.06 76.50 55.81
CA ASN A 12 -28.49 77.82 56.02
C ASN A 12 -27.84 77.90 57.40
N ALA A 13 -26.50 77.96 57.46
CA ALA A 13 -25.77 78.06 58.72
C ALA A 13 -26.07 79.38 59.47
N ASP A 14 -26.43 80.45 58.75
CA ASP A 14 -26.75 81.75 59.33
C ASP A 14 -28.17 81.80 59.94
N ALA A 15 -29.00 80.78 59.68
CA ALA A 15 -30.33 80.66 60.28
C ALA A 15 -30.29 80.28 61.77
N PHE A 16 -29.11 80.04 62.35
CA PHE A 16 -28.92 79.60 63.73
C PHE A 16 -28.26 80.71 64.58
N PRO A 17 -29.04 81.65 65.15
CA PRO A 17 -28.49 82.74 65.97
C PRO A 17 -28.00 82.30 67.37
N GLY A 18 -28.32 81.07 67.80
CA GLY A 18 -27.89 80.53 69.08
C GLY A 18 -28.03 79.01 69.20
N TRP A 19 -27.62 78.48 70.35
CA TRP A 19 -27.68 77.04 70.67
C TRP A 19 -29.12 76.51 70.78
N GLN A 20 -30.09 77.38 71.08
CA GLN A 20 -31.48 77.00 71.24
C GLN A 20 -32.10 76.63 69.89
N GLU A 21 -31.86 77.40 68.85
CA GLU A 21 -32.34 77.16 67.49
C GLU A 21 -31.71 75.88 66.90
N ILE A 22 -30.43 75.64 67.19
CA ILE A 22 -29.74 74.39 66.86
C ILE A 22 -30.38 73.18 67.56
N ALA A 23 -30.81 73.32 68.81
CA ALA A 23 -31.50 72.26 69.53
C ALA A 23 -32.90 71.98 68.94
N THR A 24 -33.66 73.03 68.62
CA THR A 24 -34.99 72.93 68.01
C THR A 24 -34.94 72.21 66.66
N PHE A 25 -34.08 72.65 65.74
CA PHE A 25 -33.94 72.01 64.43
C PHE A 25 -33.60 70.52 64.55
N ARG A 26 -32.66 70.16 65.44
CA ARG A 26 -32.27 68.76 65.65
C ARG A 26 -33.43 67.90 66.17
N GLN A 27 -34.24 68.45 67.07
CA GLN A 27 -35.43 67.77 67.57
C GLN A 27 -36.48 67.59 66.46
N GLU A 28 -36.70 68.61 65.62
CA GLU A 28 -37.62 68.53 64.47
C GLU A 28 -37.18 67.45 63.47
N GLN A 29 -35.89 67.40 63.10
CA GLN A 29 -35.38 66.38 62.18
C GLN A 29 -35.51 64.96 62.77
N ALA A 30 -35.16 64.80 64.06
CA ALA A 30 -35.24 63.51 64.73
C ALA A 30 -36.69 63.00 64.84
N ALA A 31 -37.62 63.86 65.26
CA ALA A 31 -39.03 63.51 65.38
C ALA A 31 -39.64 63.12 64.02
N TYR A 32 -39.26 63.82 62.96
CA TYR A 32 -39.73 63.50 61.61
C TYR A 32 -39.28 62.12 61.15
N TRP A 33 -37.98 61.83 61.17
CA TRP A 33 -37.47 60.54 60.70
C TRP A 33 -37.88 59.38 61.61
N GLN A 34 -38.17 59.66 62.89
CA GLN A 34 -38.78 58.69 63.80
C GLN A 34 -40.20 58.34 63.37
N SER A 35 -41.04 59.35 63.04
CA SER A 35 -42.42 59.11 62.60
C SER A 35 -42.52 58.25 61.33
N LEU A 36 -41.52 58.32 60.44
CA LEU A 36 -41.46 57.47 59.25
C LEU A 36 -41.10 56.02 59.57
N GLY A 37 -40.24 55.80 60.58
CA GLY A 37 -39.86 54.45 61.01
C GLY A 37 -40.97 53.70 61.75
N GLU A 38 -42.04 54.38 62.15
CA GLU A 38 -43.23 53.77 62.78
C GLU A 38 -44.25 53.24 61.74
N SER A 39 -44.04 53.52 60.44
CA SER A 39 -44.88 53.03 59.35
C SER A 39 -44.40 51.68 58.78
N GLU A 40 -45.30 50.89 58.19
CA GLU A 40 -44.92 49.66 57.47
C GLU A 40 -44.17 50.02 56.18
N LEU A 41 -42.83 49.96 56.23
CA LEU A 41 -41.94 50.28 55.12
C LEU A 41 -41.43 49.02 54.42
N SER A 42 -41.17 49.13 53.11
CA SER A 42 -40.42 48.11 52.36
C SER A 42 -39.00 47.94 52.90
N HIS A 43 -38.36 46.82 52.60
CA HIS A 43 -37.03 46.53 53.11
C HIS A 43 -36.03 47.66 52.82
N GLY A 44 -35.95 48.15 51.58
CA GLY A 44 -35.02 49.21 51.24
C GLY A 44 -35.40 50.57 51.87
N ALA A 45 -36.69 50.88 51.96
CA ALA A 45 -37.16 52.10 52.62
C ALA A 45 -36.85 52.11 54.13
N ALA A 46 -37.01 50.95 54.80
CA ALA A 46 -36.67 50.78 56.21
C ALA A 46 -35.17 50.97 56.46
N VAL A 47 -34.31 50.40 55.60
CA VAL A 47 -32.85 50.56 55.67
C VAL A 47 -32.44 52.03 55.54
N LEU A 48 -33.06 52.78 54.61
CA LEU A 48 -32.80 54.21 54.48
C LEU A 48 -33.18 54.98 55.75
N VAL A 49 -34.37 54.73 56.29
CA VAL A 49 -34.86 55.42 57.50
C VAL A 49 -33.98 55.12 58.70
N GLU A 50 -33.56 53.86 58.90
CA GLU A 50 -32.66 53.47 59.97
C GLU A 50 -31.29 54.17 59.86
N ASN A 51 -30.73 54.22 58.64
CA ASN A 51 -29.47 54.93 58.38
C ASN A 51 -29.58 56.43 58.68
N GLN A 52 -30.69 57.07 58.29
CA GLN A 52 -30.95 58.48 58.59
C GLN A 52 -31.10 58.72 60.11
N GLN A 53 -31.83 57.88 60.82
CA GLN A 53 -31.96 57.96 62.28
C GLN A 53 -30.63 57.76 63.00
N ALA A 54 -29.78 56.84 62.53
CA ALA A 54 -28.44 56.63 63.06
C ALA A 54 -27.54 57.86 62.84
N GLY A 55 -27.54 58.43 61.63
CA GLY A 55 -26.77 59.64 61.32
C GLY A 55 -27.21 60.85 62.15
N LEU A 56 -28.52 61.04 62.36
CA LEU A 56 -29.06 62.09 63.23
C LEU A 56 -28.66 61.93 64.70
N ARG A 57 -28.58 60.69 65.21
CA ARG A 57 -28.07 60.41 66.56
C ARG A 57 -26.59 60.79 66.68
N THR A 58 -25.77 60.45 65.69
CA THR A 58 -24.35 60.82 65.65
C THR A 58 -24.17 62.34 65.61
N LEU A 59 -24.91 63.02 64.74
CA LEU A 59 -24.93 64.48 64.67
C LEU A 59 -25.30 65.09 66.03
N ASN A 60 -26.34 64.56 66.68
CA ASN A 60 -26.78 65.04 67.98
C ASN A 60 -25.71 64.93 69.05
N GLN A 61 -24.98 63.81 69.10
CA GLN A 61 -23.88 63.62 70.04
C GLN A 61 -22.72 64.58 69.76
N GLN A 62 -22.36 64.78 68.49
CA GLN A 62 -21.27 65.68 68.10
C GLN A 62 -21.59 67.13 68.46
N VAL A 63 -22.79 67.60 68.17
CA VAL A 63 -23.23 68.97 68.49
C VAL A 63 -23.25 69.21 70.00
N VAL A 64 -23.72 68.24 70.80
CA VAL A 64 -23.69 68.34 72.28
C VAL A 64 -22.26 68.39 72.81
N ARG A 65 -21.33 67.61 72.24
CA ARG A 65 -19.90 67.68 72.61
C ARG A 65 -19.29 69.03 72.28
N MET A 66 -19.61 69.61 71.11
CA MET A 66 -19.15 70.95 70.73
C MET A 66 -19.64 72.00 71.75
N GLN A 67 -20.89 71.89 72.20
CA GLN A 67 -21.45 72.75 73.24
C GLN A 67 -20.72 72.60 74.58
N GLN A 68 -20.44 71.36 75.02
CA GLN A 68 -19.72 71.09 76.28
C GLN A 68 -18.26 71.54 76.25
N GLN A 69 -17.63 71.56 75.07
CA GLN A 69 -16.25 72.04 74.86
C GLN A 69 -16.15 73.56 74.79
N GLY A 70 -17.26 74.29 74.96
CA GLY A 70 -17.29 75.76 74.91
C GLY A 70 -17.08 76.33 73.51
N GLN A 71 -17.32 75.55 72.45
CA GLN A 71 -17.24 76.05 71.08
C GLN A 71 -18.34 77.07 70.79
N HIS A 72 -18.11 77.93 69.81
CA HIS A 72 -19.12 78.89 69.37
C HIS A 72 -20.19 78.20 68.52
N TYR A 73 -21.47 78.56 68.69
CA TYR A 73 -22.61 77.91 68.01
C TYR A 73 -22.49 77.90 66.47
N ASN A 74 -21.84 78.91 65.88
CA ASN A 74 -21.57 78.97 64.45
C ASN A 74 -20.75 77.76 63.94
N GLN A 75 -19.81 77.24 64.74
CA GLN A 75 -19.04 76.04 64.36
C GLN A 75 -19.93 74.80 64.27
N ALA A 76 -20.91 74.67 65.18
CA ALA A 76 -21.89 73.59 65.14
C ALA A 76 -22.88 73.75 63.97
N ALA A 77 -23.32 74.98 63.66
CA ALA A 77 -24.18 75.27 62.51
C ALA A 77 -23.49 74.92 61.18
N GLN A 78 -22.22 75.26 61.01
CA GLN A 78 -21.42 74.89 59.83
C GLN A 78 -21.16 73.39 59.72
N HIS A 79 -21.01 72.69 60.84
CA HIS A 79 -20.89 71.23 60.86
C HIS A 79 -22.19 70.55 60.41
N MET A 80 -23.33 71.02 60.93
CA MET A 80 -24.65 70.56 60.50
C MET A 80 -24.89 70.84 59.01
N ALA A 81 -24.55 72.03 58.53
CA ALA A 81 -24.73 72.39 57.12
C ALA A 81 -23.98 71.46 56.16
N ARG A 82 -22.79 70.98 56.55
CA ARG A 82 -22.03 69.98 55.79
C ARG A 82 -22.70 68.60 55.80
N MET A 83 -23.20 68.15 56.95
CA MET A 83 -23.85 66.84 57.07
C MET A 83 -25.17 66.75 56.28
N PHE A 84 -25.87 67.88 56.10
CA PHE A 84 -27.11 67.96 55.31
C PHE A 84 -26.91 68.44 53.87
N ASP A 85 -25.66 68.55 53.40
CA ASP A 85 -25.38 69.09 52.08
C ASP A 85 -25.98 68.22 50.96
N SER A 86 -26.47 68.86 49.91
CA SER A 86 -27.23 68.20 48.84
C SER A 86 -26.37 67.38 47.88
N SER A 87 -25.06 67.65 47.80
CA SER A 87 -24.12 66.95 46.93
C SER A 87 -23.29 65.86 47.63
N GLU A 88 -22.97 66.05 48.92
CA GLU A 88 -22.01 65.17 49.65
C GLU A 88 -22.44 64.85 51.08
N GLY A 89 -23.56 65.39 51.57
CA GLY A 89 -24.04 65.15 52.93
C GLY A 89 -24.70 63.79 53.11
N GLU A 90 -24.45 63.14 54.25
CA GLU A 90 -25.03 61.85 54.64
C GLU A 90 -26.51 61.96 55.09
N LEU A 91 -26.97 63.16 55.44
CA LEU A 91 -28.31 63.40 55.99
C LEU A 91 -29.24 64.12 55.03
N ILE A 92 -30.51 63.73 55.04
CA ILE A 92 -31.56 64.31 54.21
C ILE A 92 -32.43 65.24 55.07
N GLY A 93 -32.38 66.54 54.76
CA GLY A 93 -33.17 67.55 55.45
C GLY A 93 -34.65 67.51 55.08
N THR A 94 -35.53 67.70 56.06
CA THR A 94 -37.00 67.73 55.87
C THR A 94 -37.49 68.86 54.95
N GLY A 95 -36.70 69.92 54.77
CA GLY A 95 -36.99 71.06 53.88
C GLY A 95 -36.24 71.02 52.54
N SER A 96 -35.58 69.92 52.19
CA SER A 96 -34.82 69.81 50.95
C SER A 96 -35.72 69.55 49.73
N LYS A 97 -35.26 69.92 48.52
CA LYS A 97 -35.96 69.64 47.25
C LYS A 97 -36.31 68.16 47.04
N LEU A 98 -35.51 67.26 47.62
CA LEU A 98 -35.77 65.81 47.58
C LEU A 98 -37.02 65.40 48.37
N GLN A 99 -37.45 66.20 49.35
CA GLN A 99 -38.69 65.96 50.09
C GLN A 99 -39.92 66.36 49.30
N GLU A 100 -39.81 67.32 48.37
CA GLU A 100 -40.89 67.63 47.43
C GLU A 100 -41.08 66.47 46.46
N THR A 101 -39.97 65.99 45.87
CA THR A 101 -39.98 64.81 45.01
C THR A 101 -40.46 63.56 45.74
N ARG A 102 -40.12 63.41 47.04
CA ARG A 102 -40.69 62.36 47.88
C ARG A 102 -42.21 62.39 47.88
N LYS A 103 -42.80 63.54 48.21
CA LYS A 103 -44.24 63.69 48.35
C LYS A 103 -44.97 63.44 47.03
N GLU A 104 -44.38 63.89 45.93
CA GLU A 104 -44.90 63.60 44.58
C GLU A 104 -44.95 62.09 44.31
N ILE A 105 -43.86 61.38 44.58
CA ILE A 105 -43.78 59.92 44.35
C ILE A 105 -44.67 59.17 45.33
N ALA A 106 -44.71 59.58 46.60
CA ALA A 106 -45.50 58.95 47.65
C ALA A 106 -47.01 59.05 47.35
N ASN A 107 -47.45 60.15 46.74
CA ASN A 107 -48.84 60.34 46.32
C ASN A 107 -49.25 59.45 45.13
N ILE A 108 -48.31 59.12 44.24
CA ILE A 108 -48.58 58.37 43.01
C ILE A 108 -48.42 56.86 43.24
N LEU A 109 -47.41 56.47 44.01
CA LEU A 109 -47.07 55.07 44.25
C LEU A 109 -47.34 54.68 45.70
N SER A 110 -46.32 54.80 46.55
CA SER A 110 -46.39 54.55 47.97
C SER A 110 -45.23 55.26 48.67
N GLU A 111 -45.37 55.42 49.99
CA GLU A 111 -44.35 56.03 50.83
C GLU A 111 -43.02 55.27 50.78
N SER A 112 -43.11 53.94 50.74
CA SER A 112 -41.97 53.03 50.58
C SER A 112 -41.25 53.21 49.25
N ALA A 113 -41.99 53.31 48.14
CA ALA A 113 -41.40 53.53 46.81
C ALA A 113 -40.69 54.89 46.72
N ALA A 114 -41.27 55.93 47.33
CA ALA A 114 -40.68 57.26 47.38
C ALA A 114 -39.38 57.30 48.20
N LEU A 115 -39.36 56.65 49.36
CA LEU A 115 -38.16 56.54 50.18
C LEU A 115 -37.07 55.72 49.47
N PHE A 116 -37.42 54.61 48.83
CA PHE A 116 -36.46 53.82 48.05
C PHE A 116 -35.82 54.64 46.91
N TYR A 117 -36.64 55.38 46.17
CA TYR A 117 -36.17 56.30 45.13
C TYR A 117 -35.17 57.33 45.66
N ILE A 118 -35.46 57.94 46.81
CA ILE A 118 -34.56 58.94 47.43
C ILE A 118 -33.25 58.29 47.86
N GLY A 119 -33.32 57.07 48.42
CA GLY A 119 -32.14 56.29 48.78
C GLY A 119 -31.26 55.99 47.57
N LEU A 120 -31.86 55.60 46.44
CA LEU A 120 -31.14 55.41 45.16
C LEU A 120 -30.51 56.71 44.66
N LYS A 121 -31.25 57.82 44.65
CA LYS A 121 -30.74 59.14 44.20
C LYS A 121 -29.58 59.65 45.03
N ARG A 122 -29.56 59.33 46.32
CA ARG A 122 -28.48 59.71 47.25
C ARG A 122 -27.33 58.71 47.29
N GLY A 123 -27.43 57.59 46.56
CA GLY A 123 -26.44 56.51 46.62
C GLY A 123 -26.41 55.77 47.96
N ALA A 124 -27.40 55.99 48.82
CA ALA A 124 -27.56 55.27 50.09
C ALA A 124 -28.12 53.85 49.87
N LEU A 125 -28.77 53.62 48.74
CA LEU A 125 -29.27 52.32 48.28
C LEU A 125 -28.83 52.07 46.84
N THR A 126 -28.78 50.79 46.46
CA THR A 126 -28.53 50.32 45.10
C THR A 126 -29.72 49.51 44.58
N LEU A 127 -29.77 49.25 43.26
CA LEU A 127 -30.82 48.39 42.68
C LEU A 127 -30.83 46.97 43.26
N GLY A 128 -29.70 46.49 43.80
CA GLY A 128 -29.60 45.19 44.46
C GLY A 128 -30.30 45.12 45.82
N ASP A 129 -30.62 46.28 46.41
CA ASP A 129 -31.30 46.38 47.70
C ASP A 129 -32.84 46.31 47.55
N ALA A 130 -33.35 46.30 46.31
CA ALA A 130 -34.76 46.16 46.03
C ALA A 130 -35.22 44.71 46.28
N ARG A 131 -36.08 44.51 47.27
CA ARG A 131 -36.62 43.16 47.60
C ARG A 131 -38.11 43.09 47.45
N ASP A 132 -38.78 44.21 47.71
CA ASP A 132 -40.23 44.29 47.68
C ASP A 132 -40.72 44.97 46.41
N ARG A 133 -42.01 44.78 46.13
CA ARG A 133 -42.69 45.41 44.99
C ARG A 133 -42.48 46.93 44.98
N ASP A 134 -42.58 47.55 46.13
CA ASP A 134 -42.47 49.01 46.27
C ASP A 134 -41.05 49.51 46.02
N ASP A 135 -40.03 48.72 46.37
CA ASP A 135 -38.64 49.03 46.04
C ASP A 135 -38.41 49.02 44.53
N ILE A 136 -38.97 48.00 43.84
CA ILE A 136 -38.91 47.89 42.39
C ILE A 136 -39.64 49.06 41.72
N LEU A 137 -40.79 49.48 42.25
CA LEU A 137 -41.53 50.63 41.73
C LEU A 137 -40.75 51.94 41.94
N GLY A 138 -40.09 52.11 43.09
CA GLY A 138 -39.19 53.24 43.35
C GLY A 138 -38.00 53.27 42.41
N ALA A 139 -37.40 52.11 42.11
CA ALA A 139 -36.33 51.97 41.12
C ALA A 139 -36.80 52.24 39.69
N LEU A 140 -37.98 51.76 39.33
CA LEU A 140 -38.54 51.91 37.99
C LEU A 140 -38.94 53.37 37.71
N TRP A 141 -39.36 54.10 38.73
CA TRP A 141 -39.66 55.53 38.62
C TRP A 141 -38.47 56.35 38.10
N GLU A 142 -37.24 55.95 38.44
CA GLU A 142 -36.03 56.61 37.94
C GLU A 142 -35.78 56.36 36.45
N VAL A 143 -36.06 55.14 35.97
CA VAL A 143 -35.70 54.71 34.61
C VAL A 143 -36.83 54.96 33.60
N ALA A 144 -38.06 54.71 34.02
CA ALA A 144 -39.24 54.81 33.17
C ALA A 144 -40.49 55.15 34.02
N PRO A 145 -40.70 56.44 34.35
CA PRO A 145 -41.85 56.89 35.15
C PRO A 145 -43.19 56.44 34.57
N ALA A 146 -43.30 56.39 33.23
CA ALA A 146 -44.50 55.96 32.52
C ALA A 146 -44.85 54.46 32.65
N LEU A 147 -43.93 53.62 33.14
CA LEU A 147 -44.13 52.18 33.34
C LEU A 147 -44.48 51.81 34.78
N SER A 148 -44.58 52.81 35.67
CA SER A 148 -44.90 52.60 37.08
C SER A 148 -46.38 52.26 37.34
N GLU A 149 -47.25 52.43 36.34
CA GLU A 149 -48.66 52.01 36.39
C GLU A 149 -48.80 50.49 36.18
N THR A 150 -49.24 49.79 37.23
CA THR A 150 -49.11 48.32 37.35
C THR A 150 -49.97 47.49 36.39
N SER A 151 -51.06 48.04 35.85
CA SER A 151 -51.96 47.34 34.93
C SER A 151 -51.41 47.27 33.50
N ALA A 152 -50.74 48.33 33.03
CA ALA A 152 -50.18 48.40 31.68
C ALA A 152 -48.95 47.49 31.50
N LEU A 153 -48.15 47.33 32.55
CA LEU A 153 -46.95 46.48 32.54
C LEU A 153 -47.30 44.99 32.38
N ALA A 154 -48.34 44.53 33.08
CA ALA A 154 -48.74 43.13 33.09
C ALA A 154 -49.19 42.64 31.70
N GLU A 155 -50.03 43.42 31.01
CA GLU A 155 -50.52 43.06 29.67
C GLU A 155 -49.40 43.10 28.62
N ARG A 156 -48.49 44.07 28.71
CA ARG A 156 -47.36 44.15 27.78
C ARG A 156 -46.40 42.96 27.92
N LEU A 157 -46.09 42.55 29.15
CA LEU A 157 -45.26 41.35 29.40
C LEU A 157 -45.91 40.06 28.91
N LYS A 158 -47.25 39.97 28.97
CA LYS A 158 -48.00 38.83 28.45
C LYS A 158 -47.90 38.76 26.93
N MET A 159 -48.10 39.88 26.23
CA MET A 159 -47.94 39.97 24.78
C MET A 159 -46.51 39.66 24.32
N GLU A 160 -45.49 40.16 25.01
CA GLU A 160 -44.09 39.84 24.67
C GLU A 160 -43.77 38.36 24.86
N ARG A 161 -44.30 37.72 25.91
CA ARG A 161 -44.15 36.27 26.11
C ARG A 161 -44.81 35.46 25.00
N GLU A 162 -46.01 35.85 24.55
CA GLU A 162 -46.70 35.17 23.45
C GLU A 162 -45.95 35.34 22.12
N ASN A 163 -45.48 36.55 21.83
CA ASN A 163 -44.66 36.84 20.65
C ASN A 163 -43.31 36.10 20.67
N ALA A 164 -42.66 36.02 21.84
CA ALA A 164 -41.42 35.27 21.98
C ALA A 164 -41.66 33.77 21.75
N ARG A 165 -42.75 33.20 22.31
CA ARG A 165 -43.13 31.80 22.10
C ARG A 165 -43.46 31.48 20.65
N SER A 166 -44.20 32.34 19.97
CA SER A 166 -44.54 32.14 18.55
C SER A 166 -43.29 32.20 17.67
N THR A 167 -42.40 33.17 17.91
CA THR A 167 -41.12 33.29 17.21
C THR A 167 -40.24 32.06 17.42
N VAL A 168 -40.10 31.60 18.67
CA VAL A 168 -39.34 30.37 18.97
C VAL A 168 -39.93 29.18 18.24
N ARG A 169 -41.26 29.01 18.25
CA ARG A 169 -41.92 27.92 17.50
C ARG A 169 -41.62 28.00 16.01
N GLN A 170 -41.72 29.18 15.41
CA GLN A 170 -41.46 29.36 13.98
C GLN A 170 -40.00 29.03 13.64
N VAL A 171 -39.03 29.53 14.40
CA VAL A 171 -37.61 29.26 14.19
C VAL A 171 -37.31 27.77 14.37
N THR A 172 -37.89 27.12 15.39
CA THR A 172 -37.70 25.67 15.59
C THR A 172 -38.32 24.84 14.47
N ALA A 173 -39.49 25.22 13.96
CA ALA A 173 -40.14 24.53 12.84
C ALA A 173 -39.35 24.70 11.54
N GLU A 174 -38.83 25.90 11.27
CA GLU A 174 -37.98 26.16 10.11
C GLU A 174 -36.65 25.39 10.20
N ALA A 175 -36.03 25.35 11.38
CA ALA A 175 -34.82 24.57 11.62
C ALA A 175 -35.08 23.06 11.42
N ALA A 176 -36.20 22.54 11.92
CA ALA A 176 -36.60 21.14 11.72
C ALA A 176 -36.83 20.83 10.24
N ALA A 177 -37.55 21.70 9.51
CA ALA A 177 -37.79 21.51 8.08
C ALA A 177 -36.49 21.53 7.26
N LYS A 178 -35.55 22.42 7.58
CA LYS A 178 -34.22 22.46 6.94
C LYS A 178 -33.40 21.20 7.25
N ALA A 179 -33.47 20.69 8.48
CA ALA A 179 -32.81 19.45 8.86
C ALA A 179 -33.38 18.24 8.10
N GLU A 180 -34.71 18.17 7.94
CA GLU A 180 -35.38 17.12 7.17
C GLU A 180 -34.94 17.11 5.70
N LEU A 181 -34.90 18.30 5.07
CA LEU A 181 -34.43 18.46 3.68
C LEU A 181 -32.96 18.04 3.53
N ALA A 182 -32.10 18.45 4.47
CA ALA A 182 -30.70 18.05 4.48
C ALA A 182 -30.53 16.53 4.62
N ASP A 183 -31.33 15.85 5.46
CA ASP A 183 -31.28 14.40 5.61
C ASP A 183 -31.74 13.68 4.32
N GLN A 184 -32.79 14.18 3.67
CA GLN A 184 -33.26 13.62 2.39
C GLN A 184 -32.22 13.76 1.28
N GLU A 185 -31.58 14.93 1.18
CA GLU A 185 -30.51 15.16 0.20
C GLU A 185 -29.28 14.30 0.50
N TRP A 186 -28.90 14.19 1.77
CA TRP A 186 -27.82 13.32 2.21
C TRP A 186 -28.06 11.85 1.83
N ARG A 187 -29.25 11.31 2.12
CA ARG A 187 -29.61 9.93 1.74
C ARG A 187 -29.54 9.71 0.24
N ARG A 188 -30.00 10.68 -0.56
CA ARG A 188 -29.93 10.61 -2.02
C ARG A 188 -28.48 10.55 -2.49
N LEU A 189 -27.62 11.45 -2.01
CA LEU A 189 -26.20 11.50 -2.35
C LEU A 189 -25.49 10.19 -1.96
N VAL A 190 -25.77 9.66 -0.77
CA VAL A 190 -25.21 8.38 -0.31
C VAL A 190 -25.64 7.23 -1.22
N HIS A 191 -26.92 7.15 -1.60
CA HIS A 191 -27.40 6.11 -2.51
C HIS A 191 -26.79 6.20 -3.91
N GLU A 192 -26.62 7.41 -4.45
CA GLU A 192 -25.96 7.63 -5.74
C GLU A 192 -24.47 7.26 -5.68
N ALA A 193 -23.79 7.64 -4.60
CA ALA A 193 -22.40 7.27 -4.34
C ALA A 193 -22.24 5.74 -4.23
N GLN A 194 -23.11 5.06 -3.47
CA GLN A 194 -23.12 3.60 -3.33
C GLN A 194 -23.32 2.89 -4.68
N ARG A 195 -24.25 3.36 -5.52
CA ARG A 195 -24.47 2.78 -6.87
C ARG A 195 -23.25 2.96 -7.77
N THR A 196 -22.57 4.08 -7.66
CA THR A 196 -21.36 4.39 -8.45
C THR A 196 -20.18 3.55 -7.96
N ALA A 197 -20.02 3.44 -6.63
CA ALA A 197 -19.03 2.58 -5.99
C ALA A 197 -19.25 1.10 -6.33
N ALA A 198 -20.50 0.62 -6.31
CA ALA A 198 -20.84 -0.75 -6.68
C ALA A 198 -20.49 -1.05 -8.15
N ARG A 199 -20.86 -0.13 -9.08
CA ARG A 199 -20.49 -0.24 -10.49
C ARG A 199 -18.97 -0.25 -10.68
N TRP A 200 -18.26 0.63 -9.98
CA TRP A 200 -16.80 0.66 -10.00
C TRP A 200 -16.20 -0.64 -9.45
N ALA A 201 -16.70 -1.16 -8.33
CA ALA A 201 -16.22 -2.39 -7.71
C ALA A 201 -16.44 -3.61 -8.62
N VAL A 202 -17.61 -3.73 -9.25
CA VAL A 202 -17.90 -4.82 -10.21
C VAL A 202 -16.97 -4.73 -11.42
N ARG A 203 -16.82 -3.54 -12.03
CA ARG A 203 -15.91 -3.33 -13.17
C ARG A 203 -14.47 -3.64 -12.80
N ARG A 204 -14.03 -3.17 -11.63
CA ARG A 204 -12.67 -3.39 -11.11
C ARG A 204 -12.43 -4.88 -10.86
N ASN A 205 -13.36 -5.58 -10.22
CA ASN A 205 -13.26 -7.01 -9.95
C ASN A 205 -13.26 -7.84 -11.27
N TRP A 206 -14.06 -7.44 -12.26
CA TRP A 206 -14.02 -8.05 -13.59
C TRP A 206 -12.67 -7.86 -14.27
N LEU A 207 -12.12 -6.64 -14.26
CA LEU A 207 -10.78 -6.36 -14.81
C LEU A 207 -9.70 -7.16 -14.10
N TRP A 208 -9.72 -7.19 -12.75
CA TRP A 208 -8.80 -7.99 -11.96
C TRP A 208 -8.89 -9.48 -12.26
N ARG A 209 -10.10 -10.04 -12.38
CA ARG A 209 -10.28 -11.45 -12.74
C ARG A 209 -9.78 -11.76 -14.14
N LYS A 210 -10.03 -10.87 -15.12
CA LYS A 210 -9.53 -11.00 -16.48
C LYS A 210 -8.00 -10.98 -16.51
N GLU A 211 -7.39 -10.00 -15.84
CA GLU A 211 -5.94 -9.87 -15.76
C GLU A 211 -5.30 -11.06 -15.02
N SER A 212 -5.90 -11.51 -13.93
CA SER A 212 -5.41 -12.67 -13.16
C SER A 212 -5.54 -13.99 -13.93
N ARG A 213 -6.51 -14.12 -14.84
CA ARG A 213 -6.59 -15.26 -15.77
C ARG A 213 -5.48 -15.16 -16.80
N ASN A 214 -5.36 -14.03 -17.49
CA ASN A 214 -4.31 -13.80 -18.47
C ASN A 214 -2.90 -14.02 -17.89
N TRP A 215 -2.66 -13.55 -16.67
CA TRP A 215 -1.39 -13.74 -15.97
C TRP A 215 -1.12 -15.22 -15.67
N ARG A 216 -2.12 -15.95 -15.15
CA ARG A 216 -2.00 -17.40 -14.90
C ARG A 216 -1.79 -18.18 -16.19
N ASP A 217 -2.51 -17.85 -17.25
CA ASP A 217 -2.40 -18.52 -18.54
C ASP A 217 -1.01 -18.28 -19.15
N ARG A 218 -0.49 -17.05 -19.07
CA ARG A 218 0.89 -16.73 -19.49
C ARG A 218 1.94 -17.47 -18.65
N HIS A 219 1.75 -17.54 -17.34
CA HIS A 219 2.67 -18.24 -16.45
C HIS A 219 2.69 -19.75 -16.75
N ALA A 220 1.51 -20.36 -16.87
CA ALA A 220 1.37 -21.77 -17.23
C ALA A 220 1.96 -22.06 -18.63
N ALA A 221 1.72 -21.19 -19.61
CA ALA A 221 2.31 -21.31 -20.94
C ALA A 221 3.83 -21.18 -20.91
N SER A 222 4.39 -20.27 -20.09
CA SER A 222 5.83 -20.10 -19.93
C SER A 222 6.49 -21.28 -19.20
N GLU A 223 5.84 -21.82 -18.17
CA GLU A 223 6.34 -23.03 -17.50
C GLU A 223 6.34 -24.23 -18.44
N ALA A 224 5.26 -24.39 -19.22
CA ALA A 224 5.17 -25.45 -20.22
C ALA A 224 6.26 -25.29 -21.29
N SER A 225 6.50 -24.09 -21.81
CA SER A 225 7.53 -23.86 -22.83
C SER A 225 8.94 -24.13 -22.28
N ILE A 226 9.24 -23.71 -21.05
CA ILE A 226 10.53 -24.00 -20.39
C ILE A 226 10.73 -25.52 -20.25
N LYS A 227 9.72 -26.24 -19.76
CA LYS A 227 9.80 -27.70 -19.62
C LYS A 227 9.99 -28.41 -20.96
N THR A 228 9.29 -27.96 -22.01
CA THR A 228 9.45 -28.50 -23.36
C THR A 228 10.87 -28.26 -23.87
N VAL A 229 11.40 -27.02 -23.75
CA VAL A 229 12.77 -26.70 -24.16
C VAL A 229 13.81 -27.52 -23.39
N GLU A 230 13.63 -27.69 -22.07
CA GLU A 230 14.52 -28.50 -21.25
C GLU A 230 14.51 -29.98 -21.69
N ALA A 231 13.32 -30.54 -21.97
CA ALA A 231 13.18 -31.91 -22.45
C ALA A 231 13.84 -32.10 -23.82
N THR A 232 13.57 -31.21 -24.78
CA THR A 232 14.19 -31.22 -26.11
C THR A 232 15.71 -31.09 -26.02
N TYR A 233 16.22 -30.21 -25.15
CA TYR A 233 17.66 -30.03 -24.95
C TYR A 233 18.33 -31.27 -24.35
N LYS A 234 17.73 -31.90 -23.34
CA LYS A 234 18.23 -33.14 -22.75
C LYS A 234 18.27 -34.28 -23.76
N GLU A 235 17.24 -34.41 -24.60
CA GLU A 235 17.20 -35.40 -25.67
C GLU A 235 18.27 -35.13 -26.73
N HIS A 236 18.44 -33.87 -27.14
CA HIS A 236 19.48 -33.46 -28.08
C HIS A 236 20.89 -33.76 -27.56
N MET A 237 21.18 -33.43 -26.29
CA MET A 237 22.47 -33.73 -25.66
C MET A 237 22.72 -35.23 -25.49
N GLY A 238 21.68 -36.02 -25.21
CA GLY A 238 21.79 -37.47 -25.12
C GLY A 238 22.14 -38.16 -26.45
N LEU A 239 21.71 -37.59 -27.58
CA LEU A 239 21.89 -38.15 -28.93
C LEU A 239 23.07 -37.54 -29.69
N ALA A 240 23.53 -36.34 -29.33
CA ALA A 240 24.73 -35.72 -29.91
C ALA A 240 26.01 -36.52 -29.62
N ALA A 241 26.18 -37.02 -28.38
CA ALA A 241 27.35 -37.82 -28.01
C ALA A 241 27.50 -39.13 -28.84
N PRO A 242 26.42 -39.91 -29.09
CA PRO A 242 26.46 -41.01 -30.04
C PRO A 242 26.84 -40.62 -31.48
N VAL A 243 26.35 -39.48 -31.99
CA VAL A 243 26.72 -38.99 -33.34
C VAL A 243 28.22 -38.76 -33.43
N ASP A 244 28.79 -38.05 -32.46
CA ASP A 244 30.22 -37.78 -32.41
C ASP A 244 31.05 -39.07 -32.30
N TYR A 245 30.59 -40.03 -31.50
CA TYR A 245 31.22 -41.34 -31.40
C TYR A 245 31.27 -42.06 -32.76
N TRP A 246 30.14 -42.16 -33.46
CA TRP A 246 30.07 -42.86 -34.75
C TRP A 246 30.84 -42.13 -35.86
N LYS A 247 30.82 -40.79 -35.88
CA LYS A 247 31.66 -39.99 -36.80
C LYS A 247 33.15 -40.23 -36.57
N ASN A 248 33.59 -40.25 -35.31
CA ASN A 248 34.97 -40.58 -34.95
C ASN A 248 35.33 -42.02 -35.32
N LYS A 249 34.42 -42.97 -35.10
CA LYS A 249 34.63 -44.37 -35.46
C LYS A 249 34.74 -44.58 -36.97
N ALA A 250 33.89 -43.91 -37.75
CA ALA A 250 33.97 -43.88 -39.21
C ALA A 250 35.32 -43.31 -39.69
N ALA A 251 35.80 -42.23 -39.07
CA ALA A 251 37.10 -41.65 -39.40
C ALA A 251 38.26 -42.64 -39.15
N GLN A 252 38.24 -43.38 -38.04
CA GLN A 252 39.25 -44.42 -37.75
C GLN A 252 39.21 -45.55 -38.78
N HIS A 253 38.03 -46.06 -39.13
CA HIS A 253 37.90 -47.10 -40.16
C HIS A 253 38.28 -46.59 -41.55
N LYS A 254 38.05 -45.32 -41.86
CA LYS A 254 38.50 -44.68 -43.11
C LYS A 254 40.02 -44.62 -43.23
N GLU A 255 40.71 -44.33 -42.13
CA GLU A 255 42.17 -44.38 -42.10
C GLU A 255 42.67 -45.82 -42.30
N SER A 256 42.08 -46.78 -41.59
CA SER A 256 42.42 -48.20 -41.76
C SER A 256 42.09 -48.73 -43.16
N GLU A 257 40.98 -48.30 -43.76
CA GLU A 257 40.60 -48.60 -45.14
C GLU A 257 41.62 -48.04 -46.12
N PHE A 258 42.07 -46.80 -45.91
CA PHE A 258 43.08 -46.18 -46.76
C PHE A 258 44.36 -47.01 -46.79
N TRP A 259 44.86 -47.40 -45.62
CA TRP A 259 46.05 -48.25 -45.51
C TRP A 259 45.82 -49.61 -46.16
N THR A 260 44.77 -50.35 -45.78
CA THR A 260 44.48 -51.69 -46.34
C THR A 260 44.29 -51.65 -47.85
N ARG A 261 43.63 -50.63 -48.40
CA ARG A 261 43.51 -50.40 -49.84
C ARG A 261 44.87 -50.19 -50.50
N LEU A 262 45.74 -49.40 -49.88
CA LEU A 262 47.11 -49.19 -50.39
C LEU A 262 47.90 -50.51 -50.41
N TRP A 263 47.82 -51.31 -49.34
CA TRP A 263 48.43 -52.64 -49.28
C TRP A 263 47.91 -53.56 -50.39
N VAL A 264 46.60 -53.59 -50.64
CA VAL A 264 46.01 -54.38 -51.74
C VAL A 264 46.51 -53.90 -53.10
N LEU A 265 46.53 -52.58 -53.33
CA LEU A 265 46.97 -51.99 -54.61
C LEU A 265 48.45 -52.24 -54.91
N ILE A 266 49.31 -52.31 -53.88
CA ILE A 266 50.73 -52.62 -54.04
C ILE A 266 50.98 -54.13 -54.14
N PHE A 267 50.24 -54.94 -53.36
CA PHE A 267 50.44 -56.38 -53.27
C PHE A 267 50.25 -57.07 -54.62
N PHE A 268 49.19 -56.81 -55.37
CA PHE A 268 48.93 -57.52 -56.63
C PHE A 268 50.01 -57.27 -57.71
N PRO A 269 50.42 -56.02 -58.00
CA PRO A 269 51.54 -55.76 -58.90
C PRO A 269 52.87 -56.33 -58.42
N ALA A 270 53.18 -56.20 -57.12
CA ALA A 270 54.42 -56.73 -56.55
C ALA A 270 54.45 -58.27 -56.60
N ALA A 271 53.33 -58.92 -56.30
CA ALA A 271 53.17 -60.36 -56.39
C ALA A 271 53.27 -60.85 -57.84
N LEU A 272 52.67 -60.14 -58.80
CA LEU A 272 52.77 -60.46 -60.21
C LEU A 272 54.22 -60.33 -60.72
N ALA A 273 54.91 -59.24 -60.37
CA ALA A 273 56.30 -59.02 -60.72
C ALA A 273 57.22 -60.08 -60.07
N GLY A 274 57.01 -60.39 -58.79
CA GLY A 274 57.74 -61.42 -58.07
C GLY A 274 57.52 -62.82 -58.66
N MET A 275 56.29 -63.14 -59.07
CA MET A 275 55.97 -64.40 -59.74
C MET A 275 56.62 -64.48 -61.14
N ALA A 276 56.58 -63.39 -61.91
CA ALA A 276 57.23 -63.32 -63.21
C ALA A 276 58.75 -63.51 -63.09
N TYR A 277 59.37 -62.88 -62.08
CA TYR A 277 60.79 -63.06 -61.77
C TYR A 277 61.09 -64.51 -61.36
N ALA A 278 60.34 -65.08 -60.42
CA ALA A 278 60.52 -66.46 -59.97
C ALA A 278 60.35 -67.48 -61.12
N PHE A 279 59.37 -67.25 -62.00
CA PHE A 279 59.14 -68.08 -63.18
C PHE A 279 60.29 -67.96 -64.18
N ASN A 280 60.79 -66.74 -64.43
CA ASN A 280 61.93 -66.50 -65.31
C ASN A 280 63.20 -67.17 -64.77
N GLU A 281 63.57 -66.95 -63.51
CA GLU A 281 64.77 -67.54 -62.90
C GLU A 281 64.68 -69.07 -62.86
N THR A 282 63.53 -69.62 -62.46
CA THR A 282 63.34 -71.09 -62.47
C THR A 282 63.42 -71.64 -63.89
N GLY A 283 62.83 -70.96 -64.87
CA GLY A 283 62.89 -71.34 -66.28
C GLY A 283 64.32 -71.33 -66.83
N VAL A 284 65.08 -70.26 -66.59
CA VAL A 284 66.49 -70.16 -66.98
C VAL A 284 67.33 -71.23 -66.30
N SER A 285 67.15 -71.44 -64.98
CA SER A 285 67.87 -72.48 -64.24
C SER A 285 67.58 -73.88 -64.77
N LEU A 286 66.32 -74.20 -65.07
CA LEU A 286 65.93 -75.50 -65.63
C LEU A 286 66.48 -75.70 -67.05
N ILE A 287 66.45 -74.67 -67.90
CA ILE A 287 67.02 -74.72 -69.26
C ILE A 287 68.54 -74.93 -69.19
N ASN A 288 69.25 -74.22 -68.32
CA ASN A 288 70.69 -74.36 -68.16
C ASN A 288 71.06 -75.75 -67.62
N ALA A 289 70.36 -76.24 -66.60
CA ALA A 289 70.59 -77.58 -66.07
C ALA A 289 70.27 -78.69 -67.10
N ALA A 290 69.25 -78.50 -67.95
CA ALA A 290 68.95 -79.41 -69.06
C ALA A 290 70.03 -79.39 -70.15
N LYS A 291 70.67 -78.24 -70.43
CA LYS A 291 71.80 -78.12 -71.37
C LYS A 291 73.05 -78.80 -70.83
N GLU A 292 73.37 -78.62 -69.54
CA GLU A 292 74.51 -79.27 -68.89
C GLU A 292 74.41 -80.80 -68.92
N ALA A 293 73.19 -81.35 -68.80
CA ALA A 293 72.92 -82.78 -68.89
C ALA A 293 73.03 -83.38 -70.33
N GLN A 294 73.21 -82.55 -71.36
CA GLN A 294 73.43 -83.00 -72.75
C GLN A 294 74.93 -83.20 -73.09
N VAL A 295 75.85 -82.85 -72.18
CA VAL A 295 77.30 -83.05 -72.38
C VAL A 295 77.65 -84.55 -72.36
N PRO A 296 78.48 -85.06 -73.29
CA PRO A 296 78.84 -86.48 -73.34
C PRO A 296 79.46 -86.96 -72.02
N GLY A 297 78.83 -87.94 -71.37
CA GLY A 297 79.27 -88.52 -70.09
C GLY A 297 78.57 -87.98 -68.83
N ALA A 298 77.69 -86.98 -68.94
CA ALA A 298 76.88 -86.49 -67.84
C ALA A 298 75.66 -87.39 -67.54
N PRO A 299 75.20 -87.46 -66.27
CA PRO A 299 73.97 -88.17 -65.94
C PRO A 299 72.73 -87.50 -66.58
N PRO A 300 71.70 -88.27 -67.00
CA PRO A 300 70.51 -87.71 -67.61
C PRO A 300 69.73 -86.83 -66.63
N PHE A 301 69.18 -85.71 -67.12
CA PHE A 301 68.41 -84.77 -66.30
C PHE A 301 67.14 -85.43 -65.71
N PRO A 302 66.97 -85.52 -64.39
CA PRO A 302 65.81 -86.19 -63.81
C PRO A 302 64.50 -85.41 -64.01
N ASN A 303 63.48 -86.07 -64.56
CA ASN A 303 62.12 -85.50 -64.70
C ASN A 303 61.51 -85.04 -63.36
N ALA A 304 61.95 -85.63 -62.24
CA ALA A 304 61.53 -85.25 -60.90
C ALA A 304 61.81 -83.77 -60.57
N ILE A 305 62.87 -83.18 -61.14
CA ILE A 305 63.22 -81.78 -60.90
C ILE A 305 62.18 -80.83 -61.51
N PHE A 306 61.65 -81.13 -62.70
CA PHE A 306 60.56 -80.37 -63.31
C PHE A 306 59.27 -80.44 -62.47
N ILE A 307 58.97 -81.62 -61.93
CA ILE A 307 57.79 -81.83 -61.08
C ILE A 307 57.93 -81.02 -59.78
N VAL A 308 59.08 -81.08 -59.12
CA VAL A 308 59.32 -80.32 -57.88
C VAL A 308 59.31 -78.81 -58.13
N ALA A 309 59.95 -78.34 -59.22
CA ALA A 309 59.97 -76.92 -59.57
C ALA A 309 58.57 -76.38 -59.92
N SER A 310 57.79 -77.11 -60.73
CA SER A 310 56.42 -76.73 -61.08
C SER A 310 55.47 -76.80 -59.90
N ALA A 311 55.58 -77.83 -59.05
CA ALA A 311 54.80 -77.94 -57.80
C ALA A 311 55.16 -76.83 -56.81
N GLY A 312 56.44 -76.47 -56.71
CA GLY A 312 56.92 -75.35 -55.89
C GLY A 312 56.36 -74.01 -56.36
N LEU A 313 56.43 -73.70 -57.66
CA LEU A 313 55.85 -72.50 -58.24
C LEU A 313 54.32 -72.45 -58.09
N ALA A 314 53.64 -73.57 -58.31
CA ALA A 314 52.19 -73.67 -58.12
C ALA A 314 51.78 -73.44 -56.65
N SER A 315 52.54 -74.01 -55.70
CA SER A 315 52.32 -73.80 -54.27
C SER A 315 52.56 -72.33 -53.87
N CYS A 316 53.61 -71.70 -54.40
CA CYS A 316 53.88 -70.27 -54.19
C CYS A 316 52.75 -69.39 -54.75
N ALA A 317 52.26 -69.68 -55.95
CA ALA A 317 51.12 -68.99 -56.54
C ALA A 317 49.84 -69.15 -55.70
N GLY A 318 49.60 -70.37 -55.18
CA GLY A 318 48.50 -70.64 -54.25
C GLY A 318 48.58 -69.83 -52.95
N LEU A 319 49.77 -69.72 -52.35
CA LEU A 319 50.00 -68.92 -51.14
C LEU A 319 49.82 -67.42 -51.40
N VAL A 320 50.33 -66.91 -52.54
CA VAL A 320 50.13 -65.52 -52.96
C VAL A 320 48.65 -65.22 -53.16
N PHE A 321 47.92 -66.10 -53.83
CA PHE A 321 46.48 -65.94 -54.03
C PHE A 321 45.72 -65.97 -52.70
N TRP A 322 46.07 -66.88 -51.80
CA TRP A 322 45.49 -66.96 -50.46
C TRP A 322 45.74 -65.68 -49.64
N ALA A 323 46.97 -65.17 -49.66
CA ALA A 323 47.31 -63.90 -49.00
C ALA A 323 46.56 -62.71 -49.61
N GLY A 324 46.44 -62.65 -50.95
CA GLY A 324 45.65 -61.63 -51.66
C GLY A 324 44.16 -61.68 -51.31
N ARG A 325 43.59 -62.89 -51.15
CA ARG A 325 42.22 -63.09 -50.66
C ARG A 325 42.05 -62.54 -49.25
N LEU A 326 42.99 -62.82 -48.34
CA LEU A 326 42.94 -62.32 -46.96
C LEU A 326 43.03 -60.79 -46.90
N LEU A 327 43.94 -60.19 -47.67
CA LEU A 327 44.08 -58.73 -47.77
C LEU A 327 42.80 -58.07 -48.31
N THR A 328 42.20 -58.64 -49.36
CA THR A 328 40.93 -58.16 -49.91
C THR A 328 39.79 -58.27 -48.89
N LYS A 329 39.70 -59.38 -48.14
CA LYS A 329 38.72 -59.55 -47.05
C LYS A 329 38.90 -58.48 -45.97
N LEU A 330 40.15 -58.19 -45.57
CA LEU A 330 40.44 -57.17 -44.56
C LEU A 330 40.05 -55.76 -45.02
N TYR A 331 40.33 -55.42 -46.29
CA TYR A 331 39.89 -54.16 -46.89
C TYR A 331 38.35 -54.04 -46.88
N LEU A 332 37.64 -55.08 -47.35
CA LEU A 332 36.18 -55.07 -47.39
C LEU A 332 35.57 -54.95 -45.99
N SER A 333 36.17 -55.58 -44.97
CA SER A 333 35.74 -55.42 -43.58
C SER A 333 35.86 -53.98 -43.10
N GLN A 334 37.02 -53.33 -43.29
CA GLN A 334 37.20 -51.92 -42.91
C GLN A 334 36.25 -50.99 -43.67
N HIS A 335 36.02 -51.25 -44.96
CA HIS A 335 35.08 -50.48 -45.78
C HIS A 335 33.64 -50.59 -45.27
N HIS A 336 33.17 -51.81 -44.98
CA HIS A 336 31.82 -52.04 -44.44
C HIS A 336 31.66 -51.44 -43.04
N LEU A 337 32.66 -51.56 -42.17
CA LEU A 337 32.64 -50.97 -40.82
C LEU A 337 32.59 -49.44 -40.87
N ARG A 338 33.30 -48.82 -41.83
CA ARG A 338 33.19 -47.37 -42.08
C ARG A 338 31.78 -47.00 -42.53
N GLN A 339 31.24 -47.69 -43.53
CA GLN A 339 29.90 -47.40 -44.06
C GLN A 339 28.82 -47.56 -42.99
N ASP A 340 28.87 -48.64 -42.20
CA ASP A 340 27.91 -48.84 -41.10
C ASP A 340 28.01 -47.72 -40.04
N ALA A 341 29.22 -47.28 -39.69
CA ALA A 341 29.39 -46.14 -38.77
C ALA A 341 28.86 -44.82 -39.37
N GLU A 342 29.08 -44.56 -40.65
CA GLU A 342 28.53 -43.39 -41.35
C GLU A 342 27.00 -43.44 -41.45
N GLU A 343 26.42 -44.61 -41.75
CA GLU A 343 24.97 -44.83 -41.77
C GLU A 343 24.35 -44.56 -40.40
N ARG A 344 24.96 -45.08 -39.31
CA ARG A 344 24.48 -44.85 -37.94
C ARG A 344 24.57 -43.39 -37.52
N ALA A 345 25.66 -42.71 -37.87
CA ALA A 345 25.79 -41.27 -37.63
C ALA A 345 24.68 -40.49 -38.36
N THR A 346 24.48 -40.78 -39.65
CA THR A 346 23.48 -40.11 -40.49
C THR A 346 22.05 -40.38 -40.01
N MET A 347 21.73 -41.62 -39.63
CA MET A 347 20.41 -41.96 -39.07
C MET A 347 20.14 -41.23 -37.75
N THR A 348 21.13 -41.17 -36.86
CA THR A 348 20.99 -40.47 -35.57
C THR A 348 20.87 -38.96 -35.77
N GLU A 349 21.64 -38.38 -36.68
CA GLU A 349 21.58 -36.96 -37.04
C GLU A 349 20.25 -36.59 -37.72
N THR A 350 19.72 -37.48 -38.57
CA THR A 350 18.40 -37.30 -39.19
C THR A 350 17.30 -37.36 -38.12
N TYR A 351 17.40 -38.26 -37.16
CA TYR A 351 16.47 -38.32 -36.02
C TYR A 351 16.50 -37.05 -35.18
N LEU A 352 17.70 -36.56 -34.86
CA LEU A 352 17.89 -35.29 -34.15
C LEU A 352 17.21 -34.13 -34.89
N ALA A 353 17.39 -34.04 -36.20
CA ALA A 353 16.73 -33.02 -37.02
C ALA A 353 15.19 -33.18 -37.03
N LEU A 354 14.67 -34.40 -36.99
CA LEU A 354 13.22 -34.64 -36.89
C LEU A 354 12.67 -34.27 -35.51
N ILE A 355 13.41 -34.54 -34.43
CA ILE A 355 13.04 -34.09 -33.07
C ILE A 355 13.03 -32.57 -32.99
N GLU A 356 14.06 -31.89 -33.53
CA GLU A 356 14.15 -30.43 -33.54
C GLU A 356 12.94 -29.78 -34.24
N ASN A 357 12.48 -30.38 -35.34
CA ASN A 357 11.30 -29.93 -36.07
C ASN A 357 9.97 -30.45 -35.49
N SER A 358 9.98 -31.09 -34.30
CA SER A 358 8.82 -31.71 -33.67
C SER A 358 8.07 -32.71 -34.58
N ALA A 359 8.79 -33.33 -35.51
CA ALA A 359 8.27 -34.23 -36.54
C ALA A 359 8.47 -35.72 -36.20
N ALA A 360 9.18 -36.04 -35.10
CA ALA A 360 9.43 -37.40 -34.65
C ALA A 360 8.44 -37.85 -33.57
N SER A 361 7.85 -39.04 -33.75
CA SER A 361 6.98 -39.71 -32.78
C SER A 361 7.76 -40.65 -31.84
N THR A 362 7.09 -41.19 -30.82
CA THR A 362 7.69 -42.17 -29.90
C THR A 362 7.93 -43.52 -30.60
N GLU A 363 7.10 -43.83 -31.59
CA GLU A 363 7.22 -44.98 -32.48
C GLU A 363 8.48 -44.87 -33.35
N ASP A 364 8.78 -43.68 -33.88
CA ASP A 364 10.00 -43.42 -34.67
C ASP A 364 11.27 -43.63 -33.83
N ARG A 365 11.21 -43.31 -32.54
CA ARG A 365 12.31 -43.57 -31.60
C ARG A 365 12.65 -45.06 -31.52
N GLN A 366 11.65 -45.93 -31.45
CA GLN A 366 11.88 -47.38 -31.40
C GLN A 366 12.44 -47.91 -32.72
N VAL A 367 11.95 -47.41 -33.85
CA VAL A 367 12.47 -47.77 -35.18
C VAL A 367 13.95 -47.41 -35.31
N ILE A 368 14.33 -46.20 -34.90
CA ILE A 368 15.72 -45.75 -35.00
C ILE A 368 16.63 -46.45 -34.00
N LEU A 369 16.19 -46.69 -32.77
CA LEU A 369 16.99 -47.47 -31.82
C LEU A 369 17.22 -48.91 -32.32
N ASN A 370 16.20 -49.55 -32.92
CA ASN A 370 16.37 -50.87 -33.52
C ASN A 370 17.35 -50.85 -34.71
N ALA A 371 17.31 -49.81 -35.54
CA ALA A 371 18.26 -49.63 -36.64
C ALA A 371 19.70 -49.41 -36.14
N LEU A 372 19.87 -48.62 -35.05
CA LEU A 372 21.19 -48.33 -34.45
C LEU A 372 21.80 -49.53 -33.72
N PHE A 373 20.98 -50.38 -33.10
CA PHE A 373 21.43 -51.56 -32.36
C PHE A 373 21.51 -52.83 -33.22
N ARG A 374 21.31 -52.74 -34.54
CA ARG A 374 21.50 -53.90 -35.42
C ARG A 374 22.95 -54.39 -35.33
N ASN A 375 23.13 -55.71 -35.40
CA ASN A 375 24.48 -56.27 -35.50
C ASN A 375 25.07 -55.92 -36.86
N THR A 376 26.31 -55.43 -36.87
CA THR A 376 27.05 -55.17 -38.11
C THR A 376 27.47 -56.52 -38.71
N PRO A 377 27.10 -56.81 -39.97
CA PRO A 377 27.60 -57.99 -40.65
C PRO A 377 29.07 -57.75 -41.02
N ASP A 378 30.00 -58.12 -40.13
CA ASP A 378 31.41 -58.19 -40.51
C ASP A 378 31.59 -59.41 -41.43
N GLY A 379 31.89 -59.14 -42.70
CA GLY A 379 32.00 -60.15 -43.78
C GLY A 379 33.06 -61.22 -43.57
N ILE A 380 33.79 -61.16 -42.45
CA ILE A 380 34.84 -62.10 -42.08
C ILE A 380 34.26 -63.41 -41.50
N VAL A 381 33.17 -63.37 -40.73
CA VAL A 381 32.74 -64.53 -39.89
C VAL A 381 31.84 -65.54 -40.64
N LYS A 382 31.21 -65.16 -41.76
CA LYS A 382 30.28 -66.06 -42.50
C LYS A 382 30.91 -66.88 -43.62
N GLU A 383 32.12 -66.54 -44.06
CA GLU A 383 32.70 -67.02 -45.34
C GLU A 383 33.93 -67.95 -45.15
N ASP A 384 34.13 -68.53 -43.97
CA ASP A 384 35.33 -69.32 -43.63
C ASP A 384 35.18 -70.84 -43.77
N GLY A 385 34.18 -71.32 -44.51
CA GLY A 385 33.93 -72.76 -44.64
C GLY A 385 33.78 -73.28 -46.07
N GLY A 386 34.88 -73.48 -46.79
CA GLY A 386 34.92 -74.46 -47.88
C GLY A 386 35.67 -74.04 -49.15
N LEU A 387 36.48 -74.96 -49.68
CA LEU A 387 36.93 -74.93 -51.07
C LEU A 387 35.70 -74.77 -51.97
N ASP A 388 35.77 -73.85 -52.93
CA ASP A 388 34.71 -73.61 -53.91
C ASP A 388 34.24 -74.97 -54.48
N PRO A 389 32.93 -75.28 -54.41
CA PRO A 389 32.37 -76.54 -54.90
C PRO A 389 32.80 -76.86 -56.34
N SER A 390 33.08 -75.84 -57.15
CA SER A 390 33.58 -76.00 -58.52
C SER A 390 34.98 -76.61 -58.59
N ILE A 391 35.88 -76.26 -57.66
CA ILE A 391 37.25 -76.76 -57.61
C ILE A 391 37.26 -78.19 -57.06
N ALA A 392 36.48 -78.45 -56.01
CA ALA A 392 36.29 -79.80 -55.47
C ALA A 392 35.67 -80.74 -56.53
N ALA A 393 34.71 -80.26 -57.31
CA ALA A 393 34.10 -81.00 -58.41
C ALA A 393 35.06 -81.24 -59.59
N ALA A 394 35.93 -80.27 -59.91
CA ALA A 394 36.95 -80.42 -60.95
C ALA A 394 38.01 -81.47 -60.57
N LEU A 395 38.49 -81.45 -59.33
CA LEU A 395 39.41 -82.46 -58.79
C LEU A 395 38.75 -83.85 -58.76
N GLY A 396 37.48 -83.93 -58.34
CA GLY A 396 36.72 -85.18 -58.37
C GLY A 396 36.59 -85.76 -59.78
N LYS A 397 36.35 -84.93 -60.80
CA LYS A 397 36.30 -85.39 -62.21
C LYS A 397 37.65 -85.80 -62.77
N PHE A 398 38.74 -85.18 -62.31
CA PHE A 398 40.10 -85.51 -62.77
C PHE A 398 40.61 -86.83 -62.16
N LEU A 399 40.23 -87.12 -60.91
CA LEU A 399 40.58 -88.37 -60.20
C LEU A 399 39.67 -89.55 -60.57
N ALA A 400 38.48 -89.30 -61.12
CA ALA A 400 37.50 -90.33 -61.49
C ALA A 400 37.65 -90.88 -62.92
N LYS A 401 38.69 -90.50 -63.66
CA LYS A 401 38.95 -91.04 -65.00
C LYS A 401 40.00 -92.17 -64.90
N PRO A 402 39.67 -93.43 -65.26
CA PRO A 402 40.56 -94.59 -65.14
C PRO A 402 41.74 -94.55 -66.13
#